data_AF-A0A7S2H6G6-F1
#
_entry.id   AF-A0A7S2H6G6-F1
#
_cell.length_a   1.000
_cell.length_b   1.000
_cell.length_c   1.000
_cell.angle_alpha   90.00
_cell.angle_beta   90.00
_cell.angle_gamma   90.00
#
_symmetry.space_group_name_H-M   'P 1'
#
loop_
_entity.id
_entity.type
_entity.pdbx_description
1 polymer ?
#
loop_
_entity_poly.entity_id
_entity_poly.type
_entity_poly.pdbx_seq_one_letter_code
_entity_poly.pdbx_strand_id
1 'polypeptide(L)'
;GSDVLAASEATLRTRLSAHPTGQFVAEGTDGQLLGAMYTQRVASHERLHTAERATELSLHDPEGPVIQLLGVVQRRGLPSFRGGAASIGHILRDYVLHLGRLDVTAERASGVTRCRAFESGAGKTY
;
A
#
# COMPACT_ATOMS: atom_id res chain seq x y z
N GLY A 1 -0.01 -21.34 -3.48
CA GLY A 1 1.18 -20.48 -3.64
C GLY A 1 0.90 -19.01 -3.36
N SER A 2 0.36 -18.66 -2.18
CA SER A 2 0.11 -17.26 -1.76
C SER A 2 1.09 -16.77 -0.70
N ASP A 3 1.85 -17.67 -0.06
CA ASP A 3 2.66 -17.35 1.13
C ASP A 3 3.90 -16.50 0.85
N VAL A 4 4.54 -16.67 -0.30
CA VAL A 4 5.79 -15.96 -0.63
C VAL A 4 5.60 -14.43 -0.69
N LEU A 5 4.36 -13.97 -0.90
CA LEU A 5 4.03 -12.56 -1.13
C LEU A 5 3.35 -11.89 0.05
N ALA A 6 2.83 -12.66 1.01
CA ALA A 6 2.30 -12.09 2.23
C ALA A 6 3.45 -11.44 3.01
N ALA A 7 3.17 -10.28 3.61
CA ALA A 7 4.03 -9.78 4.67
C ALA A 7 3.90 -10.72 5.87
N SER A 8 4.99 -10.97 6.59
CA SER A 8 4.91 -11.73 7.83
C SER A 8 4.15 -10.93 8.89
N GLU A 9 3.63 -11.60 9.91
CA GLU A 9 3.00 -10.92 11.05
C GLU A 9 3.96 -9.90 11.69
N ALA A 10 5.24 -10.25 11.83
CA ALA A 10 6.27 -9.35 12.34
C ALA A 10 6.37 -8.07 11.51
N THR A 11 6.39 -8.19 10.17
CA THR A 11 6.37 -7.03 9.26
C THR A 11 5.11 -6.17 9.45
N LEU A 12 3.94 -6.79 9.62
CA LEU A 12 2.70 -6.04 9.85
C LEU A 12 2.74 -5.29 11.19
N ARG A 13 3.25 -5.92 12.25
CA ARG A 13 3.44 -5.26 13.55
C ARG A 13 4.40 -4.08 13.46
N THR A 14 5.52 -4.22 12.74
CA THR A 14 6.45 -3.12 12.51
C THR A 14 5.77 -1.94 11.83
N ARG A 15 4.95 -2.16 10.80
CA ARG A 15 4.20 -1.09 10.13
C ARG A 15 3.25 -0.35 11.08
N LEU A 16 2.52 -1.11 11.90
CA LEU A 16 1.58 -0.56 12.88
C LEU A 16 2.30 0.26 13.96
N SER A 17 3.46 -0.20 14.43
CA SER A 17 4.22 0.48 15.48
C SER A 17 4.99 1.69 14.97
N ALA A 18 5.59 1.60 13.77
CA ALA A 18 6.42 2.66 13.21
C ALA A 18 5.58 3.85 12.73
N HIS A 19 4.41 3.59 12.13
CA HIS A 19 3.57 4.64 11.57
C HIS A 19 2.09 4.40 11.87
N PRO A 20 1.65 4.49 13.14
CA PRO A 20 0.31 4.09 13.57
C PRO A 20 -0.82 4.87 12.90
N THR A 21 -0.60 6.15 12.60
CA THR A 21 -1.59 7.03 11.97
C THR A 21 -1.66 6.92 10.44
N GLY A 22 -0.76 6.16 9.81
CA GLY A 22 -0.74 5.96 8.36
C GLY A 22 -1.24 4.60 7.90
N GLN A 23 -1.82 3.80 8.80
CA GLN A 23 -2.41 2.51 8.44
C GLN A 23 -3.93 2.66 8.43
N PHE A 24 -4.57 2.19 7.36
CA PHE A 24 -6.01 2.39 7.16
C PHE A 24 -6.72 1.07 6.97
N VAL A 25 -7.89 0.94 7.57
CA VAL A 25 -8.75 -0.25 7.43
C VAL A 25 -10.11 0.16 6.88
N ALA A 26 -10.71 -0.72 6.10
CA ALA A 26 -12.12 -0.66 5.75
C ALA A 26 -12.86 -1.68 6.60
N GLU A 27 -13.84 -1.23 7.36
CA GLU A 27 -14.68 -2.05 8.22
C GLU A 27 -16.10 -2.13 7.67
N GLY A 28 -16.70 -3.33 7.77
CA GLY A 28 -18.13 -3.53 7.55
C GLY A 28 -18.93 -2.95 8.70
N THR A 29 -20.25 -2.83 8.51
CA THR A 29 -21.17 -2.36 9.55
C THR A 29 -21.21 -3.26 10.80
N ASP A 30 -20.73 -4.49 10.65
CA ASP A 30 -20.58 -5.51 11.70
C ASP A 30 -19.18 -5.49 12.37
N GLY A 31 -18.34 -4.51 12.04
CA GLY A 31 -16.95 -4.43 12.53
C GLY A 31 -15.99 -5.39 11.83
N GLN A 32 -16.42 -6.07 10.76
CA GLN A 32 -15.57 -6.99 10.03
C GLN A 32 -14.53 -6.25 9.19
N LEU A 33 -13.25 -6.63 9.30
CA LEU A 33 -12.20 -6.12 8.41
C LEU A 33 -12.42 -6.61 6.97
N LEU A 34 -12.66 -5.65 6.06
CA LEU A 34 -12.87 -5.86 4.63
C LEU A 34 -11.59 -5.64 3.82
N GLY A 35 -10.67 -4.83 4.33
CA GLY A 35 -9.37 -4.58 3.71
C GLY A 35 -8.51 -3.63 4.53
N ALA A 36 -7.24 -3.56 4.18
CA ALA A 36 -6.28 -2.65 4.79
C ALA A 36 -5.33 -2.07 3.75
N MET A 37 -4.94 -0.82 3.94
CA MET A 37 -3.87 -0.15 3.21
C MET A 37 -2.77 0.19 4.21
N TYR A 38 -1.55 -0.23 3.89
CA TYR A 38 -0.39 0.07 4.69
C TYR A 38 0.44 1.16 4.01
N THR A 39 0.92 2.13 4.79
CA THR A 39 1.78 3.20 4.29
C THR A 39 2.96 3.47 5.21
N GLN A 40 3.94 4.20 4.69
CA GLN A 40 4.98 4.86 5.49
C GLN A 40 5.34 6.19 4.86
N ARG A 41 5.96 7.07 5.64
CA ARG A 41 6.63 8.27 5.14
C ARG A 41 8.09 7.96 4.81
N VAL A 42 8.62 8.51 3.72
CA VAL A 42 10.03 8.36 3.31
C VAL A 42 10.61 9.70 2.86
N ALA A 43 11.94 9.84 3.03
CA ALA A 43 12.64 11.09 2.79
C ALA A 43 12.60 11.58 1.33
N SER A 44 12.52 10.67 0.34
CA SER A 44 12.44 11.06 -1.07
C SER A 44 11.90 9.94 -1.96
N HIS A 45 11.51 10.27 -3.19
CA HIS A 45 11.06 9.29 -4.18
C HIS A 45 12.22 8.39 -4.64
N GLU A 46 13.41 8.97 -4.77
CA GLU A 46 14.62 8.33 -5.28
C GLU A 46 15.07 7.17 -4.39
N ARG A 47 14.83 7.29 -3.08
CA ARG A 47 15.08 6.23 -2.09
C ARG A 47 14.35 4.93 -2.40
N LEU A 48 13.23 5.00 -3.13
CA LEU A 48 12.44 3.83 -3.53
C LEU A 48 13.06 3.07 -4.71
N HIS A 49 13.87 3.72 -5.55
CA HIS A 49 14.46 3.09 -6.73
C HIS A 49 15.49 2.01 -6.38
N THR A 50 16.17 2.17 -5.24
CA THR A 50 17.20 1.24 -4.76
C THR A 50 16.70 0.42 -3.56
N ALA A 51 15.41 0.50 -3.25
CA ALA A 51 14.83 -0.20 -2.12
C ALA A 51 14.68 -1.69 -2.46
N GLU A 52 15.07 -2.54 -1.53
CA GLU A 52 14.77 -3.96 -1.59
C GLU A 52 13.62 -4.29 -0.63
N ARG A 53 12.85 -5.35 -0.91
CA ARG A 53 11.76 -5.78 -0.02
C ARG A 53 12.25 -6.00 1.42
N ALA A 54 13.49 -6.46 1.60
CA ALA A 54 14.09 -6.71 2.91
C ALA A 54 14.40 -5.41 3.69
N THR A 55 14.70 -4.31 2.99
CA THR A 55 15.13 -3.04 3.57
C THR A 55 14.08 -1.93 3.46
N GLU A 56 12.97 -2.17 2.76
CA GLU A 56 11.92 -1.18 2.51
C GLU A 56 11.41 -0.50 3.78
N LEU A 57 11.23 -1.24 4.88
CA LEU A 57 10.74 -0.67 6.14
C LEU A 57 11.75 0.24 6.84
N SER A 58 13.05 0.11 6.55
CA SER A 58 14.07 1.00 7.15
C SER A 58 14.11 2.36 6.45
N LEU A 59 13.34 2.55 5.39
CA LEU A 59 13.20 3.85 4.72
C LEU A 59 12.27 4.80 5.47
N HIS A 60 11.57 4.31 6.51
CA HIS A 60 10.63 5.12 7.23
C HIS A 60 11.31 6.35 7.83
N ASP A 61 10.81 7.52 7.43
CA ASP A 61 11.16 8.81 7.98
C ASP A 61 9.83 9.53 8.27
N PRO A 62 9.45 9.73 9.54
CA PRO A 62 8.17 10.32 9.90
C PRO A 62 7.96 11.73 9.33
N GLU A 63 9.04 12.48 9.08
CA GLU A 63 9.02 13.84 8.53
C GLU A 63 9.23 13.85 7.00
N GLY A 64 9.51 12.69 6.39
CA GLY A 64 9.80 12.58 4.97
C GLY A 64 8.59 13.00 4.12
N PRO A 65 8.75 13.76 3.01
CA PRO A 65 7.65 14.35 2.25
C PRO A 65 6.89 13.35 1.35
N VAL A 66 7.37 12.11 1.22
CA VAL A 66 6.77 11.11 0.33
C VAL A 66 5.97 10.07 1.12
N ILE A 67 4.70 9.92 0.77
CA ILE A 67 3.84 8.83 1.25
C ILE A 67 4.10 7.60 0.37
N GLN A 68 4.70 6.55 0.93
CA GLN A 68 4.85 5.27 0.25
C GLN A 68 3.68 4.35 0.57
N LEU A 69 2.99 3.87 -0.48
CA LEU A 69 1.97 2.83 -0.40
C LEU A 69 2.65 1.45 -0.35
N LEU A 70 2.76 0.87 0.85
CA LEU A 70 3.44 -0.41 1.08
C LEU A 70 2.62 -1.63 0.65
N GLY A 71 1.31 -1.48 0.55
CA GLY A 71 0.45 -2.54 0.04
C GLY A 71 -1.00 -2.38 0.43
N VAL A 72 -1.86 -2.94 -0.40
CA VAL A 72 -3.30 -3.02 -0.18
C VAL A 72 -3.72 -4.48 -0.14
N VAL A 73 -4.51 -4.84 0.87
CA VAL A 73 -5.11 -6.16 1.02
C VAL A 73 -6.61 -5.99 1.11
N GLN A 74 -7.34 -6.91 0.47
CA GLN A 74 -8.79 -6.97 0.57
C GLN A 74 -9.20 -8.41 0.87
N ARG A 75 -10.25 -8.54 1.67
CA ARG A 75 -10.87 -9.83 1.96
C ARG A 75 -11.38 -10.44 0.64
N ARG A 76 -11.15 -11.74 0.47
CA ARG A 76 -11.58 -12.47 -0.73
C ARG A 76 -13.08 -12.71 -0.69
N GLY A 77 -13.70 -12.79 -1.86
CA GLY A 77 -15.13 -13.08 -1.99
C GLY A 77 -16.07 -11.90 -1.70
N LEU A 78 -15.54 -10.70 -1.48
CA LEU A 78 -16.37 -9.51 -1.38
C LEU A 78 -16.96 -9.15 -2.75
N PRO A 79 -18.26 -8.79 -2.81
CA PRO A 79 -18.85 -8.25 -4.03
C PRO A 79 -18.20 -6.90 -4.36
N SER A 80 -18.11 -6.57 -5.64
CA SER A 80 -17.68 -5.25 -6.07
C SER A 80 -18.69 -4.19 -5.64
N PHE A 81 -18.21 -3.06 -5.12
CA PHE A 81 -19.08 -1.96 -4.72
C PHE A 81 -19.49 -1.14 -5.94
N ARG A 82 -20.67 -0.48 -5.86
CA ARG A 82 -21.21 0.41 -6.90
C ARG A 82 -21.27 -0.24 -8.30
N GLY A 83 -21.93 -1.39 -8.41
CA GLY A 83 -22.20 -2.02 -9.71
C GLY A 83 -20.95 -2.51 -10.46
N GLY A 84 -19.87 -2.85 -9.74
CA GLY A 84 -18.63 -3.35 -10.36
C GLY A 84 -17.50 -2.32 -10.46
N ALA A 85 -17.77 -1.03 -10.22
CA ALA A 85 -16.83 0.04 -10.54
C ALA A 85 -15.65 0.19 -9.55
N ALA A 86 -15.83 -0.12 -8.26
CA ALA A 86 -14.79 0.10 -7.25
C ALA A 86 -14.62 -1.10 -6.29
N SER A 87 -13.37 -1.51 -6.10
CA SER A 87 -12.98 -2.45 -5.04
C SER A 87 -12.66 -1.71 -3.74
N ILE A 88 -12.64 -2.41 -2.61
CA ILE A 88 -12.16 -1.85 -1.33
C ILE A 88 -10.75 -1.29 -1.48
N GLY A 89 -9.89 -1.97 -2.24
CA GLY A 89 -8.54 -1.47 -2.48
C GLY A 89 -8.49 -0.15 -3.25
N HIS A 90 -9.43 0.07 -4.20
CA HIS A 90 -9.57 1.35 -4.90
C HIS A 90 -9.98 2.46 -3.93
N ILE A 91 -11.01 2.20 -3.11
CA ILE A 91 -11.53 3.16 -2.12
C ILE A 91 -10.45 3.56 -1.11
N LEU A 92 -9.74 2.58 -0.54
CA LEU A 92 -8.65 2.83 0.42
C LEU A 92 -7.52 3.65 -0.21
N ARG A 93 -7.15 3.35 -1.46
CA ARG A 93 -6.13 4.13 -2.18
C ARG A 93 -6.58 5.57 -2.36
N ASP A 94 -7.79 5.80 -2.86
CA ASP A 94 -8.30 7.15 -3.09
C ASP A 94 -8.41 7.94 -1.79
N TYR A 95 -8.81 7.28 -0.70
CA TYR A 95 -8.85 7.89 0.63
C TYR A 95 -7.46 8.33 1.10
N VAL A 96 -6.44 7.48 0.99
CA VAL A 96 -5.06 7.84 1.35
C VAL A 96 -4.53 8.97 0.47
N LEU A 97 -4.81 8.94 -0.84
CA LEU A 97 -4.40 10.01 -1.75
C LEU A 97 -5.12 11.33 -1.43
N HIS A 98 -6.37 11.27 -0.98
CA HIS A 98 -7.11 12.44 -0.53
C HIS A 98 -6.49 13.02 0.75
N LEU A 99 -6.19 12.19 1.75
CA LEU A 99 -5.50 12.62 2.97
C LEU A 99 -4.13 13.24 2.66
N GLY A 100 -3.37 12.63 1.74
CA GLY A 100 -2.09 13.18 1.30
C GLY A 100 -2.21 14.56 0.64
N ARG A 101 -3.34 14.92 0.03
CA ARG A 101 -3.58 16.28 -0.49
C ARG A 101 -3.88 17.31 0.60
N LEU A 102 -4.35 16.85 1.76
CA LEU A 102 -4.65 17.71 2.92
C LEU A 102 -3.42 17.89 3.82
N ASP A 103 -2.44 17.00 3.72
CA ASP A 103 -1.18 17.07 4.44
C ASP A 103 -0.21 18.03 3.75
N VAL A 104 0.01 19.20 4.36
CA VAL A 104 0.93 20.24 3.84
C VAL A 104 2.39 19.81 3.78
N THR A 105 2.76 18.75 4.50
CA THR A 105 4.11 18.18 4.49
C THR A 105 4.28 17.13 3.39
N ALA A 106 3.19 16.64 2.80
CA ALA A 106 3.23 15.63 1.76
C ALA A 106 3.38 16.29 0.38
N GLU A 107 4.41 15.89 -0.35
CA GLU A 107 4.64 16.35 -1.72
C GLU A 107 4.14 15.32 -2.75
N ARG A 108 4.21 14.03 -2.42
CA ARG A 108 3.93 12.94 -3.35
C ARG A 108 3.49 11.66 -2.66
N ALA A 109 2.63 10.91 -3.33
CA ALA A 109 2.41 9.50 -3.03
C ALA A 109 3.09 8.60 -4.08
N SER A 110 3.81 7.57 -3.64
CA SER A 110 4.51 6.59 -4.49
C SER A 110 4.19 5.17 -4.06
N GLY A 111 4.31 4.20 -4.96
CA GLY A 111 4.14 2.78 -4.60
C GLY A 111 4.92 1.88 -5.54
N VAL A 112 5.63 0.91 -4.97
CA VAL A 112 6.30 -0.15 -5.73
C VAL A 112 5.32 -1.31 -5.87
N THR A 113 4.87 -1.57 -7.09
CA THR A 113 3.86 -2.60 -7.38
C THR A 113 4.45 -3.71 -8.27
N ARG A 114 3.67 -4.77 -8.47
CA ARG A 114 4.05 -5.92 -9.30
C ARG A 114 3.05 -6.14 -10.41
N CYS A 115 3.54 -6.66 -11.52
CA CYS A 115 2.70 -7.20 -12.57
C CYS A 115 2.11 -8.55 -12.12
N ARG A 116 0.81 -8.74 -12.27
CA ARG A 116 0.13 -10.00 -11.89
C ARG A 116 0.32 -11.12 -12.92
N ALA A 117 0.46 -10.78 -14.18
CA ALA A 117 0.52 -11.72 -15.31
C ALA A 117 1.73 -11.38 -16.22
N PHE A 118 2.89 -11.14 -15.61
CA PHE A 118 4.11 -10.92 -16.38
C PHE A 118 4.65 -12.25 -16.90
N GLU A 119 4.84 -12.33 -18.22
CA GLU A 119 5.47 -13.45 -18.90
C GLU A 119 6.78 -12.96 -19.53
N SER A 120 7.91 -13.50 -19.10
CA SER A 120 9.24 -13.06 -19.54
C SER A 120 9.52 -13.29 -21.03
N GLY A 121 8.73 -14.13 -21.71
CA GLY A 121 8.89 -14.47 -23.13
C GLY A 121 8.04 -13.67 -24.12
N ALA A 122 7.13 -12.81 -23.65
CA ALA A 122 6.19 -12.06 -24.50
C ALA A 122 6.60 -10.60 -24.77
N GLY A 123 7.83 -10.22 -24.41
CA GLY A 123 8.31 -8.86 -24.59
C GLY A 123 8.54 -8.52 -26.06
N LYS A 124 7.80 -7.53 -26.58
CA LYS A 124 8.17 -6.88 -27.84
C LYS A 124 9.53 -6.20 -27.67
N THR A 125 10.49 -6.58 -28.50
CA THR A 125 11.74 -5.84 -28.69
C THR A 125 11.36 -4.50 -29.34
N TYR A 126 11.71 -3.40 -28.68
CA TYR A 126 11.66 -2.06 -29.26
C TYR A 126 13.06 -1.67 -29.71
#